data_AF-A0A0D0REI9-F1
#
_entry.id   AF-A0A0D0REI9-F1
#
_cell.length_a   1.000
_cell.length_b   1.000
_cell.length_c   1.000
_cell.angle_alpha   90.00
_cell.angle_beta   90.00
_cell.angle_gamma   90.00
#
_symmetry.space_group_name_H-M   'P 1'
#
loop_
_entity.id
_entity.type
_entity.pdbx_description
1 polymer ?
#
loop_
_entity_poly.entity_id
_entity_poly.type
_entity_poly.pdbx_seq_one_letter_code
_entity_poly.pdbx_strand_id
1 'polypeptide(L)' 'MRLAADKIVFFDRYVGNLISEKYGYSEKEALRLFITSETYQMLLDAETEVYKMSPYIVFDMWESEKVTGDPRNSEYIRED' A
#
# COMPACT_ATOMS: atom_id res chain seq x y z
N MET A 1 -5.69 -1.48 18.36
CA MET A 1 -6.86 -0.83 17.69
C MET A 1 -7.12 -1.60 16.39
N ARG A 2 -8.37 -1.86 15.98
CA ARG A 2 -8.66 -2.54 14.69
C ARG A 2 -9.13 -1.49 13.67
N LEU A 3 -8.52 -1.49 12.49
CA LEU A 3 -8.94 -0.62 11.38
C LEU A 3 -10.36 -0.96 10.92
N ALA A 4 -11.10 0.08 10.57
CA ALA A 4 -12.45 -0.04 10.07
C ALA A 4 -12.46 -0.67 8.66
N ALA A 5 -13.41 -1.55 8.38
CA ALA A 5 -13.44 -2.35 7.17
C ALA A 5 -13.63 -1.51 5.89
N ASP A 6 -14.40 -0.42 5.98
CA ASP A 6 -14.59 0.57 4.92
C ASP A 6 -13.26 1.20 4.50
N LYS A 7 -12.39 1.48 5.47
CA LYS A 7 -11.09 2.07 5.22
C LYS A 7 -10.15 1.10 4.50
N ILE A 8 -10.17 -0.18 4.87
CA ILE A 8 -9.40 -1.23 4.19
C ILE A 8 -9.87 -1.37 2.73
N VAL A 9 -11.18 -1.48 2.52
CA VAL A 9 -11.78 -1.58 1.18
C VAL A 9 -11.45 -0.36 0.31
N PHE A 10 -11.39 0.83 0.92
CA PHE A 10 -10.95 2.04 0.24
C PHE A 10 -9.51 1.90 -0.30
N PHE A 11 -8.55 1.48 0.53
CA PHE A 11 -7.17 1.27 0.07
C PHE A 11 -7.04 0.13 -0.93
N ASP A 12 -7.69 -1.00 -0.70
CA ASP A 12 -7.70 -2.15 -1.62
C ASP A 12 -8.09 -1.73 -3.04
N ARG A 13 -9.16 -0.95 -3.15
CA ARG A 13 -9.65 -0.46 -4.44
C ARG A 13 -8.69 0.55 -5.05
N TYR A 14 -8.29 1.58 -4.29
CA TYR A 14 -7.50 2.68 -4.86
C TYR A 14 -6.08 2.24 -5.22
N VAL A 15 -5.38 1.57 -4.30
CA VAL A 15 -4.00 1.12 -4.55
C VAL A 15 -3.99 -0.03 -5.56
N GLY A 16 -4.96 -0.95 -5.49
CA GLY A 16 -5.12 -2.00 -6.50
C GLY A 16 -5.31 -1.44 -7.92
N ASN A 17 -6.12 -0.39 -8.07
CA ASN A 17 -6.29 0.30 -9.36
C ASN A 17 -4.99 0.96 -9.84
N LEU A 18 -4.25 1.65 -8.97
CA LEU A 18 -2.97 2.27 -9.33
C LEU A 18 -1.94 1.23 -9.81
N ILE A 19 -1.88 0.08 -9.14
CA ILE A 19 -1.01 -1.04 -9.54
C ILE A 19 -1.44 -1.59 -10.91
N SER A 20 -2.74 -1.82 -11.10
CA SER A 20 -3.33 -2.30 -12.36
C SER A 20 -2.98 -1.36 -13.52
N GLU A 21 -3.26 -0.06 -13.37
CA GLU A 21 -3.05 0.97 -14.38
C GLU A 21 -1.58 1.15 -14.74
N LYS A 22 -0.68 1.19 -13.76
CA LYS A 22 0.75 1.45 -14.00
C LYS A 22 1.49 0.25 -14.60
N TYR A 23 1.15 -0.96 -14.17
CA TYR A 23 1.90 -2.18 -14.51
C TYR A 23 1.17 -3.14 -15.46
N GLY A 24 -0.08 -2.85 -15.84
CA GLY A 24 -0.86 -3.64 -16.79
C GLY A 24 -1.32 -5.00 -16.23
N TYR A 25 -1.37 -5.14 -14.91
CA TYR A 25 -1.93 -6.34 -14.26
C TYR A 25 -3.46 -6.33 -14.33
N SER A 26 -4.10 -7.50 -14.29
CA SER A 26 -5.55 -7.53 -14.05
C SER A 26 -5.88 -7.06 -12.62
N GLU A 27 -7.07 -6.53 -12.39
CA GLU A 27 -7.51 -6.04 -11.06
C GLU A 27 -7.30 -7.10 -9.96
N LYS A 28 -7.61 -8.36 -10.24
CA LYS A 28 -7.43 -9.47 -9.29
C LYS A 28 -5.96 -9.72 -8.97
N GLU A 29 -5.07 -9.57 -9.95
CA GLU A 29 -3.63 -9.73 -9.76
C GLU A 29 -3.03 -8.56 -9.01
N ALA A 30 -3.41 -7.34 -9.38
CA ALA A 30 -3.00 -6.12 -8.70
C ALA A 30 -3.41 -6.13 -7.23
N LEU A 31 -4.67 -6.48 -6.93
CA LEU A 31 -5.14 -6.61 -5.55
C LEU A 31 -4.37 -7.69 -4.79
N ARG A 32 -4.14 -8.86 -5.41
CA ARG A 32 -3.37 -9.94 -4.77
C ARG A 32 -1.95 -9.48 -4.43
N LEU A 33 -1.27 -8.79 -5.35
CA LEU A 33 0.08 -8.26 -5.13
C LEU A 33 0.12 -7.23 -4.00
N PHE A 34 -0.94 -6.43 -3.87
CA PHE A 34 -1.05 -5.47 -2.78
C PHE A 34 -1.29 -6.16 -1.43
N ILE A 35 -2.32 -6.99 -1.29
CA ILE A 35 -2.70 -7.57 0.01
C ILE A 35 -1.63 -8.51 0.61
N THR A 36 -0.73 -9.05 -0.23
CA THR A 36 0.38 -9.91 0.22
C THR A 36 1.66 -9.13 0.55
N SER A 37 1.66 -7.81 0.39
CA SER A 37 2.85 -6.97 0.61
C SER A 37 3.05 -6.59 2.09
N GLU A 38 4.28 -6.27 2.45
CA GLU A 38 4.62 -5.69 3.76
C GLU A 38 3.99 -4.31 3.93
N THR A 39 3.89 -3.53 2.85
CA THR A 39 3.14 -2.26 2.81
C THR A 39 1.71 -2.43 3.31
N TYR A 40 1.05 -3.52 2.90
CA TYR A 40 -0.30 -3.83 3.36
C TYR A 40 -0.34 -4.27 4.81
N GLN A 41 0.67 -5.01 5.29
CA GLN A 41 0.79 -5.33 6.72
C GLN A 41 0.96 -4.07 7.56
N MET A 42 1.81 -3.13 7.13
CA MET A 42 1.95 -1.82 7.78
C MET A 42 0.63 -1.05 7.76
N LEU A 43 -0.07 -1.01 6.62
CA LEU A 43 -1.39 -0.37 6.53
C LEU A 43 -2.38 -0.90 7.57
N LEU A 44 -2.38 -2.21 7.83
CA LEU A 44 -3.26 -2.85 8.82
C LEU A 44 -2.77 -2.66 10.27
N ASP A 45 -1.49 -2.40 10.47
CA ASP A 45 -0.90 -2.14 11.77
C ASP A 45 -1.14 -0.68 12.20
N ALA A 46 -1.96 -0.52 13.24
CA ALA A 46 -2.32 0.78 13.79
C ALA A 46 -1.11 1.56 14.33
N GLU A 47 -0.04 0.88 14.76
CA GLU A 47 1.14 1.53 15.34
C GLU A 47 1.98 2.26 14.27
N THR A 48 1.88 1.84 13.00
CA THR A 48 2.62 2.49 11.90
C THR A 48 1.95 3.76 11.39
N GLU A 49 0.67 3.96 11.74
CA GLU A 49 -0.18 5.05 11.29
C GLU A 49 -0.33 5.21 9.77
N VAL A 50 0.11 4.23 8.96
CA VAL A 50 0.04 4.27 7.48
C VAL A 50 -1.38 4.48 6.98
N TYR A 51 -2.38 3.99 7.71
CA TYR A 51 -3.79 4.22 7.40
C TYR A 51 -4.20 5.70 7.42
N LYS A 52 -3.41 6.61 8.01
CA LYS A 52 -3.67 8.05 7.97
C LYS A 52 -3.14 8.71 6.69
N MET A 53 -2.27 8.03 5.95
CA MET A 53 -1.66 8.54 4.72
C MET A 53 -2.61 8.47 3.53
N SER A 54 -2.27 9.19 2.45
CA SER A 54 -3.05 9.12 1.21
C SER A 54 -2.79 7.79 0.48
N PRO A 55 -3.74 7.28 -0.33
CA PRO A 55 -3.51 6.09 -1.15
C PRO A 55 -2.32 6.19 -2.10
N TYR A 56 -1.97 7.40 -2.54
CA TYR A 56 -0.79 7.63 -3.38
C TYR A 56 0.52 7.38 -2.62
N ILE A 57 0.58 7.77 -1.34
CA ILE A 57 1.74 7.48 -0.48
C ILE A 57 1.83 5.98 -0.22
N VAL A 58 0.71 5.31 0.09
CA VAL A 58 0.68 3.84 0.28
C VAL A 58 1.08 3.11 -0.99
N PHE A 59 0.68 3.62 -2.16
CA PHE A 59 1.13 3.09 -3.44
C PHE A 59 2.64 3.25 -3.62
N ASP A 60 3.20 4.44 -3.35
CA ASP A 60 4.64 4.68 -3.41
C ASP A 60 5.43 3.74 -2.47
N MET A 61 4.93 3.51 -1.25
CA MET A 61 5.51 2.53 -0.33
C MET A 61 5.56 1.12 -0.93
N TRP A 62 4.47 0.68 -1.57
CA TRP A 62 4.43 -0.61 -2.25
C TRP A 62 5.40 -0.67 -3.44
N GLU A 63 5.56 0.43 -4.17
CA GLU A 63 6.56 0.50 -5.25
C GLU A 63 7.99 0.43 -4.71
N SER A 64 8.27 1.13 -3.61
CA SER A 64 9.55 1.05 -2.92
C SER A 64 9.85 -0.35 -2.44
N GLU A 65 8.87 -1.05 -1.84
CA GLU A 65 9.01 -2.44 -1.44
C GLU A 65 9.31 -3.35 -2.65
N LYS A 66 8.59 -3.18 -3.76
CA LYS A 66 8.84 -3.94 -4.99
C LYS A 66 10.27 -3.78 -5.52
N VAL A 67 10.84 -2.56 -5.41
CA VAL A 67 12.18 -2.24 -5.93
C VAL A 67 13.29 -2.61 -4.94
N THR A 68 13.09 -2.37 -3.65
CA THR A 68 14.14 -2.42 -2.62
C THR A 68 13.98 -3.56 -1.62
N GLY A 69 12.79 -4.16 -1.53
CA GLY A 69 12.42 -5.12 -0.50
C GLY A 69 11.94 -4.50 0.80
N ASP A 70 11.93 -3.17 0.95
CA ASP A 70 11.44 -2.49 2.16
C ASP A 70 10.56 -1.27 1.82
N PRO A 71 9.29 -1.26 2.26
CA PRO A 71 8.38 -0.12 2.03
C PRO A 71 8.84 1.18 2.70
N ARG A 72 9.67 1.11 3.74
CA ARG A 72 10.18 2.29 4.46
C ARG A 72 11.22 3.08 3.67
N ASN A 73 11.72 2.52 2.56
CA ASN A 73 12.58 3.24 1.63
C ASN A 73 11.81 4.22 0.71
N SER A 74 10.48 4.28 0.84
CA SER A 74 9.63 5.30 0.23
C SER A 74 10.16 6.70 0.54
N GLU A 75 10.10 7.60 -0.46
CA GLU A 75 10.52 8.99 -0.30
C GLU A 75 9.72 9.72 0.79
N TYR A 76 8.53 9.23 1.15
CA TYR A 76 7.66 9.82 2.16
C TYR A 76 7.94 9.32 3.59
N ILE A 77 8.75 8.27 3.76
CA ILE A 77 9.15 7.72 5.06
C ILE A 77 10.62 8.01 5.36
N ARG A 78 11.43 8.24 4.33
CA ARG A 78 12.77 8.81 4.48
C ARG A 78 12.68 10.23 5.02
N GLU A 79 12.59 10.37 6.34
CA GLU A 79 13.08 11.57 7.01
C GLU A 79 14.58 11.68 6.72
N ASP A 80 15.03 12.83 6.24
CA ASP A 80 16.45 13.21 6.18
C ASP A 80 17.07 13.23 7.59
#